data_AF-A0A2H6AJI7-F1
#
_entry.id   AF-A0A2H6AJI7-F1
#
_cell.length_a   1.000
_cell.length_b   1.000
_cell.length_c   1.000
_cell.angle_alpha   90.00
_cell.angle_beta   90.00
_cell.angle_gamma   90.00
#
_symmetry.space_group_name_H-M   'P 1'
#
loop_
_entity.id
_entity.type
_entity.pdbx_description
1 polymer ?
#
loop_
_entity_poly.entity_id
_entity_poly.type
_entity_poly.pdbx_seq_one_letter_code
_entity_poly.pdbx_strand_id
1 'polypeptide(L)'
;MSKRFFLSLVGVFFMQFLVFAYAGDLSESIREIIENPIYYDGKDVVVEGEVEKIKFTESYDGDPYTLFKLYDDENNSVGVYFKGRLSITEGDKVKVFGEFKKEKRYAIFKFRNVIKAKRVEDIG
;
A
#
# COMPACT_ATOMS: atom_id res chain seq x y z
N MET A 1 28.83 -59.19 6.22
CA MET A 1 28.86 -58.11 5.21
C MET A 1 27.46 -57.48 5.15
N SER A 2 27.17 -56.51 6.03
CA SER A 2 25.84 -55.92 6.20
C SER A 2 25.73 -54.61 5.42
N LYS A 3 24.87 -54.59 4.39
CA LYS A 3 24.52 -53.37 3.66
C LYS A 3 23.57 -52.56 4.53
N ARG A 4 24.05 -51.41 5.03
CA ARG A 4 23.26 -50.43 5.78
C ARG A 4 22.25 -49.80 4.83
N PHE A 5 20.97 -50.08 5.02
CA PHE A 5 19.87 -49.39 4.37
C PHE A 5 19.83 -47.95 4.88
N PHE A 6 20.30 -47.01 4.07
CA PHE A 6 20.01 -45.58 4.23
C PHE A 6 18.51 -45.38 3.98
N LEU A 7 17.74 -45.15 5.04
CA LEU A 7 16.37 -44.66 4.91
C LEU A 7 16.42 -43.31 4.21
N SER A 8 15.83 -43.21 3.02
CA SER A 8 15.70 -41.97 2.27
C SER A 8 14.73 -41.04 2.99
N LEU A 9 15.27 -40.02 3.66
CA LEU A 9 14.52 -38.95 4.30
C LEU A 9 14.16 -37.86 3.26
N VAL A 10 13.58 -38.26 2.12
CA VAL A 10 13.31 -37.37 0.97
C VAL A 10 11.79 -37.16 0.76
N GLY A 11 10.94 -37.81 1.55
CA GLY A 11 9.49 -37.88 1.30
C GLY A 11 8.59 -36.98 2.16
N VAL A 12 9.09 -35.95 2.87
CA VAL A 12 8.23 -35.09 3.74
C VAL A 12 8.59 -33.60 3.62
N PHE A 13 8.88 -33.11 2.41
CA PHE A 13 9.18 -31.68 2.22
C PHE A 13 8.67 -31.13 0.88
N PHE A 14 7.44 -31.49 0.48
CA PHE A 14 6.84 -31.01 -0.76
C PHE A 14 5.35 -30.68 -0.62
N MET A 15 4.95 -30.07 0.51
CA MET A 15 3.58 -29.61 0.69
C MET A 15 3.49 -28.33 1.54
N GLN A 16 4.29 -27.31 1.19
CA GLN A 16 4.09 -25.94 1.70
C GLN A 16 4.49 -24.90 0.65
N PHE A 17 4.07 -25.04 -0.61
CA PHE A 17 4.16 -23.93 -1.56
C PHE A 17 3.00 -24.02 -2.55
N LEU A 18 1.81 -23.65 -2.07
CA LEU A 18 0.70 -23.27 -2.94
C LEU A 18 -0.29 -22.40 -2.15
N VAL A 19 0.17 -21.23 -1.75
CA VAL A 19 -0.70 -20.08 -1.47
C VAL A 19 -0.06 -18.85 -2.10
N PHE A 20 -0.01 -18.82 -3.43
CA PHE A 20 0.16 -17.59 -4.19
C PHE A 20 -0.98 -17.54 -5.21
N ALA A 21 -1.64 -16.39 -5.31
CA ALA A 21 -2.76 -16.10 -6.21
C ALA A 21 -4.20 -16.38 -5.68
N TYR A 22 -4.54 -15.74 -4.56
CA TYR A 22 -5.87 -15.16 -4.36
C TYR A 22 -5.73 -13.75 -3.75
N ALA A 23 -4.77 -12.97 -4.23
CA ALA A 23 -4.82 -11.51 -4.05
C ALA A 23 -5.82 -10.99 -5.08
N GLY A 24 -7.11 -11.26 -4.85
CA GLY A 24 -8.16 -10.52 -5.51
C GLY A 24 -8.02 -9.04 -5.17
N ASP A 25 -8.54 -8.18 -6.06
CA ASP A 25 -8.61 -6.72 -5.93
C ASP A 25 -9.48 -6.25 -4.74
N LEU A 26 -9.31 -6.84 -3.57
CA LEU A 26 -10.00 -6.46 -2.36
C LEU A 26 -9.34 -5.21 -1.82
N SER A 27 -10.03 -4.08 -1.92
CA SER A 27 -9.61 -2.84 -1.28
C SER A 27 -9.90 -2.90 0.22
N GLU A 28 -8.93 -2.55 1.05
CA GLU A 28 -9.18 -2.29 2.46
C GLU A 28 -9.94 -0.96 2.66
N SER A 29 -10.77 -0.93 3.70
CA SER A 29 -11.46 0.31 4.10
C SER A 29 -10.45 1.33 4.67
N ILE A 30 -10.58 2.59 4.27
CA ILE A 30 -9.80 3.70 4.86
C ILE A 30 -9.97 3.71 6.38
N ARG A 31 -11.21 3.58 6.85
CA ARG A 31 -11.54 3.55 8.27
C ARG A 31 -10.76 2.49 9.04
N GLU A 32 -10.73 1.27 8.53
CA GLU A 32 -10.05 0.16 9.19
C GLU A 32 -8.54 0.41 9.34
N ILE A 33 -7.93 0.95 8.28
CA ILE A 33 -6.51 1.29 8.26
C ILE A 33 -6.19 2.37 9.30
N ILE A 34 -7.01 3.44 9.37
CA ILE A 34 -6.74 4.58 10.26
C ILE A 34 -7.08 4.29 11.73
N GLU A 35 -8.02 3.36 12.00
CA GLU A 35 -8.36 2.89 13.35
C GLU A 35 -7.31 1.88 13.86
N ASN A 36 -6.65 1.13 12.97
CA ASN A 36 -5.66 0.11 13.32
C ASN A 36 -4.24 0.39 12.76
N PRO A 37 -3.68 1.60 12.93
CA PRO A 37 -2.50 2.03 12.17
C PRO A 37 -1.23 1.25 12.54
N ILE A 38 -1.12 0.70 13.75
CA ILE A 38 0.01 -0.15 14.16
C ILE A 38 0.00 -1.48 13.40
N TYR A 39 -1.18 -2.04 13.14
CA TYR A 39 -1.32 -3.32 12.43
C TYR A 39 -0.98 -3.18 10.95
N TYR A 40 -1.33 -2.03 10.35
CA TYR A 40 -1.10 -1.75 8.93
C TYR A 40 0.27 -1.13 8.64
N ASP A 41 1.02 -0.67 9.65
CA ASP A 41 2.31 0.00 9.44
C ASP A 41 3.31 -0.91 8.70
N GLY A 42 3.73 -0.47 7.52
CA GLY A 42 4.64 -1.20 6.64
C GLY A 42 4.00 -2.29 5.78
N LYS A 43 2.67 -2.47 5.83
CA LYS A 43 1.96 -3.41 4.95
C LYS A 43 1.59 -2.76 3.62
N ASP A 44 1.56 -3.57 2.58
CA ASP A 44 0.91 -3.20 1.32
C ASP A 44 -0.61 -3.23 1.51
N VAL A 45 -1.26 -2.17 1.02
CA VAL A 45 -2.71 -1.95 1.04
C VAL A 45 -3.16 -1.47 -0.34
N VAL A 46 -4.43 -1.73 -0.64
CA VAL A 46 -5.18 -1.26 -1.79
C VAL A 46 -6.39 -0.50 -1.28
N VAL A 47 -6.50 0.78 -1.62
CA VAL A 47 -7.57 1.63 -1.07
C VAL A 47 -8.23 2.41 -2.19
N GLU A 48 -9.56 2.46 -2.17
CA GLU A 48 -10.36 3.26 -3.09
C GLU A 48 -10.90 4.52 -2.40
N GLY A 49 -11.09 5.59 -3.17
CA GLY A 49 -11.77 6.78 -2.69
C GLY A 49 -11.67 7.97 -3.63
N GLU A 50 -12.20 9.10 -3.19
CA GLU A 50 -12.21 10.38 -3.91
C GLU A 50 -10.96 11.20 -3.58
N VAL A 51 -10.36 11.82 -4.61
CA VAL A 51 -9.15 12.64 -4.49
C VAL A 51 -9.51 14.05 -4.00
N GLU A 52 -8.84 14.49 -2.94
CA GLU A 52 -8.90 15.87 -2.46
C GLU A 52 -7.52 16.44 -2.11
N LYS A 53 -7.41 17.77 -2.06
CA LYS A 53 -6.26 18.52 -1.53
C LYS A 53 -4.97 18.15 -2.26
N ILE A 54 -5.05 18.05 -3.59
CA ILE A 54 -3.93 17.64 -4.42
C ILE A 54 -2.84 18.71 -4.47
N LYS A 55 -1.58 18.26 -4.43
CA LYS A 55 -0.40 19.11 -4.57
C LYS A 55 0.64 18.41 -5.42
N PHE A 56 1.02 19.08 -6.51
CA PHE A 56 2.18 18.72 -7.33
C PHE A 56 3.37 19.55 -6.86
N THR A 57 4.47 18.89 -6.53
CA THR A 57 5.62 19.54 -5.90
C THR A 57 6.92 18.77 -6.23
N GLU A 58 8.05 19.30 -5.81
CA GLU A 58 9.39 18.76 -6.08
C GLU A 58 10.14 18.60 -4.76
N SER A 59 10.95 17.54 -4.67
CA SER A 59 11.80 17.29 -3.51
C SER A 59 12.95 18.30 -3.48
N TYR A 60 13.71 18.31 -2.38
CA TYR A 60 14.94 19.11 -2.31
C TYR A 60 15.93 18.76 -3.44
N ASP A 61 15.94 17.50 -3.86
CA ASP A 61 16.80 16.99 -4.93
C ASP A 61 16.20 17.25 -6.34
N GLY A 62 15.05 17.92 -6.44
CA GLY A 62 14.36 18.22 -7.70
C GLY A 62 13.48 17.08 -8.23
N ASP A 63 13.33 15.97 -7.50
CA ASP A 63 12.48 14.86 -7.91
C ASP A 63 10.99 15.24 -7.72
N PRO A 64 10.13 15.13 -8.75
CA PRO A 64 8.71 15.43 -8.60
C PRO A 64 8.02 14.42 -7.70
N TYR A 65 7.04 14.89 -6.94
CA TYR A 65 6.11 14.04 -6.20
C TYR A 65 4.72 14.67 -6.13
N THR A 66 3.72 13.80 -5.98
CA THR A 66 2.32 14.18 -5.83
C THR A 66 1.87 13.82 -4.41
N LEU A 67 1.25 14.78 -3.73
CA LEU A 67 0.55 14.55 -2.47
C LEU A 67 -0.94 14.79 -2.68
N PHE A 68 -1.78 13.95 -2.08
CA PHE A 68 -3.21 14.17 -2.03
C PHE A 68 -3.80 13.46 -0.80
N LYS A 69 -5.06 13.73 -0.51
CA LYS A 69 -5.87 12.94 0.41
C LYS A 69 -6.86 12.11 -0.38
N LEU A 70 -7.10 10.89 0.11
CA LEU A 70 -8.15 10.02 -0.38
C LEU A 70 -9.25 9.99 0.68
N TYR A 71 -10.50 10.16 0.26
CA TYR A 71 -11.68 10.12 1.13
C TYR A 71 -12.60 8.95 0.73
N ASP A 72 -13.13 8.24 1.71
CA ASP A 72 -14.21 7.28 1.47
C ASP A 72 -15.58 7.96 1.56
N ASP A 73 -16.65 7.24 1.22
CA ASP A 73 -18.02 7.74 1.27
C ASP A 73 -18.48 8.08 2.71
N GLU A 74 -17.77 7.59 3.73
CA GLU A 74 -18.01 7.87 5.16
C GLU A 74 -17.17 9.06 5.67
N ASN A 75 -16.46 9.77 4.79
CA ASN A 75 -15.61 10.92 5.09
C ASN A 75 -14.38 10.59 5.99
N ASN A 76 -13.98 9.33 6.06
CA ASN A 76 -12.65 8.96 6.57
C ASN A 76 -11.60 9.34 5.53
N SER A 77 -10.38 9.64 5.97
CA SER A 77 -9.31 10.01 5.03
C SER A 77 -7.95 9.44 5.37
N VAL A 78 -7.19 9.18 4.31
CA VAL A 78 -5.79 8.78 4.36
C VAL A 78 -4.96 9.66 3.43
N GLY A 79 -3.74 10.00 3.85
CA GLY A 79 -2.81 10.74 2.99
C GLY A 79 -2.18 9.82 1.96
N VAL A 80 -1.89 10.33 0.77
CA VAL A 80 -1.18 9.59 -0.27
C VAL A 80 0.04 10.38 -0.72
N TYR A 81 1.17 9.68 -0.81
CA TYR A 81 2.40 10.17 -1.42
C TYR A 81 2.74 9.30 -2.62
N PHE A 82 2.91 9.91 -3.79
CA PHE A 82 3.36 9.23 -5.00
C PHE A 82 4.64 9.90 -5.52
N LYS A 83 5.68 9.11 -5.80
CA LYS A 83 6.90 9.62 -6.44
C LYS A 83 6.61 9.80 -7.93
N GLY A 84 6.67 11.04 -8.41
CA GLY A 84 6.28 11.43 -9.78
C GLY A 84 5.08 12.37 -9.84
N ARG A 85 4.66 12.71 -11.05
CA ARG A 85 3.44 13.46 -11.33
C ARG A 85 2.34 12.50 -11.75
N LEU A 86 1.15 12.67 -11.18
CA LEU A 86 -0.06 11.96 -11.60
C LEU A 86 -0.91 12.88 -12.48
N SER A 87 -1.68 12.28 -13.39
CA SER A 87 -2.68 12.97 -14.21
C SER A 87 -4.07 12.75 -13.61
N ILE A 88 -4.28 13.22 -12.37
CA ILE A 88 -5.55 13.16 -11.63
C ILE A 88 -5.93 14.57 -11.15
N THR A 89 -7.20 14.80 -10.92
CA THR A 89 -7.78 16.04 -10.40
C THR A 89 -8.55 15.81 -9.10
N GLU A 90 -8.90 16.91 -8.40
CA GLU A 90 -9.80 16.80 -7.25
C GLU A 90 -11.19 16.36 -7.73
N GLY A 91 -11.80 15.42 -7.00
CA GLY A 91 -13.07 14.80 -7.35
C GLY A 91 -12.95 13.47 -8.09
N ASP A 92 -11.77 13.13 -8.65
CA ASP A 92 -11.56 11.84 -9.32
C ASP A 92 -11.70 10.70 -8.30
N LYS A 93 -12.34 9.59 -8.69
CA LYS A 93 -12.28 8.35 -7.92
C LYS A 93 -11.09 7.52 -8.36
N VAL A 94 -10.25 7.14 -7.41
CA VAL A 94 -9.02 6.38 -7.68
C VAL A 94 -8.87 5.17 -6.78
N LYS A 95 -8.19 4.14 -7.30
CA LYS A 95 -7.65 3.01 -6.55
C LYS A 95 -6.15 3.19 -6.36
N VAL A 96 -5.71 3.19 -5.10
CA VAL A 96 -4.32 3.40 -4.70
C VAL A 96 -3.73 2.11 -4.17
N PHE A 97 -2.64 1.66 -4.79
CA PHE A 97 -1.85 0.52 -4.33
C PHE A 97 -0.55 1.04 -3.72
N GLY A 98 -0.25 0.68 -2.48
CA GLY A 98 0.99 1.14 -1.85
C GLY A 98 1.22 0.62 -0.45
N GLU A 99 2.33 1.06 0.14
CA GLU A 99 2.71 0.68 1.50
C GLU A 99 2.16 1.70 2.49
N PHE A 100 1.35 1.27 3.45
CA PHE A 100 0.86 2.14 4.51
C PHE A 100 1.96 2.45 5.53
N LYS A 101 1.98 3.70 6.00
CA LYS A 101 2.82 4.18 7.09
C LYS A 101 1.96 4.90 8.10
N LYS A 102 1.99 4.42 9.36
CA LYS A 102 1.30 5.12 10.46
C LYS A 102 1.85 6.52 10.66
N GLU A 103 3.16 6.68 10.45
CA GLU A 103 3.86 7.95 10.54
C GLU A 103 4.99 8.00 9.52
N LYS A 104 5.15 9.14 8.86
CA LYS A 104 6.29 9.43 8.01
C LYS A 104 6.78 10.84 8.25
N ARG A 105 8.08 10.99 8.50
CA ARG A 105 8.73 12.30 8.63
C ARG A 105 9.40 12.67 7.31
N TYR A 106 9.05 13.82 6.75
CA TYR A 106 9.77 14.48 5.67
C TYR A 106 10.33 15.79 6.21
N ALA A 107 11.63 15.80 6.55
CA ALA A 107 12.29 16.91 7.22
C ALA A 107 11.50 17.41 8.46
N ILE A 108 10.85 18.57 8.34
CA ILE A 108 10.05 19.21 9.40
C ILE A 108 8.59 18.74 9.46
N PHE A 109 8.10 18.06 8.42
CA PHE A 109 6.71 17.62 8.35
C PHE A 109 6.56 16.19 8.84
N LYS A 110 5.64 15.97 9.78
CA LYS A 110 5.21 14.65 10.22
C LYS A 110 3.83 14.37 9.65
N PHE A 111 3.77 13.46 8.69
CA PHE A 111 2.51 12.97 8.16
C PHE A 111 2.10 11.72 8.93
N ARG A 112 0.84 11.65 9.35
CA ARG A 112 0.24 10.45 9.96
C ARG A 112 -0.67 9.80 8.94
N ASN A 113 -0.78 8.47 8.99
CA ASN A 113 -1.64 7.67 8.12
C ASN A 113 -1.43 8.02 6.64
N VAL A 114 -0.29 7.58 6.09
CA VAL A 114 0.08 7.85 4.70
C VAL A 114 0.35 6.57 3.95
N ILE A 115 -0.23 6.45 2.77
CA ILE A 115 0.11 5.42 1.79
C ILE A 115 1.23 5.95 0.91
N LYS A 116 2.37 5.27 0.89
CA LYS A 116 3.41 5.45 -0.12
C LYS A 116 2.97 4.68 -1.36
N ALA A 117 2.25 5.35 -2.25
CA ALA A 117 1.70 4.77 -3.46
C ALA A 117 2.81 4.28 -4.39
N LYS A 118 2.63 3.06 -4.86
CA LYS A 118 3.41 2.41 -5.93
C LYS A 118 2.69 2.55 -7.27
N ARG A 119 1.35 2.55 -7.24
CA ARG A 119 0.47 2.66 -8.40
C ARG A 119 -0.83 3.34 -7.99
N VAL A 120 -1.36 4.17 -8.88
CA VAL A 120 -2.67 4.82 -8.75
C VAL A 120 -3.41 4.59 -10.06
N GLU A 121 -4.65 4.13 -9.96
CA GLU A 121 -5.53 3.84 -11.09
C GLU A 121 -6.78 4.69 -10.96
N ASP A 122 -7.12 5.43 -12.01
CA ASP A 122 -8.42 6.08 -12.14
C ASP A 122 -9.50 5.00 -12.32
N ILE A 123 -10.59 5.11 -11.56
CA ILE A 123 -11.71 4.17 -11.55
C ILE A 123 -13.08 4.86 -11.75
N GLY A 124 -13.13 6.19 -11.99
CA GLY A 124 -14.41 6.87 -12.21
C GLY A 124 -14.39 8.40 -12.12
#